data_AF-A0A3P9HHP0-F1
#
_entry.id   AF-A0A3P9HHP0-F1
#
_cell.length_a   1.000
_cell.length_b   1.000
_cell.length_c   1.000
_cell.angle_alpha   90.00
_cell.angle_beta   90.00
_cell.angle_gamma   90.00
#
_symmetry.space_group_name_H-M   'P 1'
#
loop_
_entity.id
_entity.type
_entity.pdbx_description
1 polymer ?
#
loop_
_entity_poly.entity_id
_entity_poly.type
_entity_poly.pdbx_seq_one_letter_code
_entity_poly.pdbx_strand_id
1 'polypeptide(L)'
;TERKSKSKHKTVYVPNMVPPKLPDGEKVDFDDLHRKRLEKDYNDLQSLIELHFSSRQKEEEELISLRNRIESRRADRAEQQRVRAEQERERQARVAEERSRREEEAAKQRAEEDAKKKMIFSNKSFGGYLQKVDQKKGKKLTAREEKKKALMERRKPLNIDHLNQDKLLEKAQELWQWLYQLHSEKFDVAEKLKKQKYEIHVLRNRVSDHQRFSKTLKSSRGAKSKPGSRK
;
A
#
# COMPACT_ATOMS: atom_id res chain seq x y z
N THR A 1 -22.96 -115.09 -32.78
CA THR A 1 -21.83 -114.57 -31.95
C THR A 1 -22.25 -113.20 -31.46
N GLU A 2 -22.25 -112.81 -30.19
CA GLU A 2 -21.71 -113.35 -28.95
C GLU A 2 -22.43 -112.62 -27.78
N ARG A 3 -22.57 -113.27 -26.62
CA ARG A 3 -23.27 -112.78 -25.42
C ARG A 3 -22.39 -111.83 -24.59
N LYS A 4 -23.04 -110.91 -23.83
CA LYS A 4 -22.77 -110.48 -22.42
C LYS A 4 -23.52 -109.18 -22.11
N SER A 5 -23.71 -108.73 -20.87
CA SER A 5 -24.54 -109.19 -19.74
C SER A 5 -24.53 -108.07 -18.69
N LYS A 6 -25.64 -107.88 -17.95
CA LYS A 6 -25.81 -107.10 -16.68
C LYS A 6 -25.84 -105.56 -16.84
N SER A 7 -26.71 -104.80 -16.17
CA SER A 7 -26.87 -104.69 -14.71
C SER A 7 -28.28 -104.18 -14.32
N LYS A 8 -28.87 -104.74 -13.25
CA LYS A 8 -30.15 -104.32 -12.68
C LYS A 8 -29.94 -103.13 -11.74
N HIS A 9 -30.56 -101.99 -12.02
CA HIS A 9 -30.55 -100.84 -11.11
C HIS A 9 -31.42 -101.15 -9.87
N LYS A 10 -30.77 -101.19 -8.70
CA LYS A 10 -31.44 -101.18 -7.39
C LYS A 10 -32.03 -99.79 -7.15
N THR A 11 -33.34 -99.72 -6.92
CA THR A 11 -33.99 -98.52 -6.37
C THR A 11 -33.53 -98.35 -4.92
N VAL A 12 -32.83 -97.26 -4.63
CA VAL A 12 -32.47 -96.86 -3.27
C VAL A 12 -33.75 -96.43 -2.55
N TYR A 13 -34.15 -97.19 -1.53
CA TYR A 13 -35.23 -96.82 -0.61
C TYR A 13 -34.74 -95.65 0.25
N VAL A 14 -35.33 -94.47 0.08
CA VAL A 14 -35.07 -93.30 0.92
C VAL A 14 -35.95 -93.44 2.17
N PRO A 15 -35.40 -93.41 3.40
CA PRO A 15 -36.22 -93.49 4.61
C PRO A 15 -37.16 -92.27 4.68
N ASN A 16 -38.40 -92.52 5.08
CA ASN A 16 -39.44 -91.50 5.25
C ASN A 16 -38.97 -90.45 6.28
N MET A 17 -38.58 -89.25 5.83
CA MET A 17 -38.24 -88.14 6.70
C MET A 17 -39.51 -87.63 7.37
N VAL A 18 -39.65 -87.90 8.67
CA VAL A 18 -40.70 -87.32 9.50
C VAL A 18 -40.49 -85.79 9.53
N PRO A 19 -41.52 -84.97 9.24
CA PRO A 19 -41.41 -83.52 9.35
C PRO A 19 -40.95 -83.15 10.77
N PRO A 20 -39.92 -82.30 10.94
CA PRO A 20 -39.54 -81.82 12.26
C PRO A 20 -40.77 -81.18 12.90
N LYS A 21 -41.20 -81.69 14.07
CA LYS A 21 -42.23 -81.03 14.86
C LYS A 21 -41.70 -79.64 15.21
N LEU A 22 -42.34 -78.62 14.65
CA LEU A 22 -42.16 -77.24 15.09
C LEU A 22 -42.44 -77.19 16.60
N PRO A 23 -41.59 -76.54 17.42
CA PRO A 23 -41.86 -76.39 18.84
C PRO A 23 -43.22 -75.73 19.02
N ASP A 24 -44.06 -76.31 19.89
CA ASP A 24 -45.36 -75.76 20.26
C ASP A 24 -45.21 -74.29 20.64
N GLY A 25 -46.02 -73.45 19.99
CA GLY A 25 -45.89 -71.99 20.00
C GLY A 25 -45.74 -71.44 21.41
N GLU A 26 -44.53 -70.98 21.71
CA GLU A 26 -44.33 -69.86 22.61
C GLU A 26 -45.15 -68.73 22.02
N LYS A 27 -46.30 -68.42 22.65
CA LYS A 27 -47.15 -67.31 22.24
C LYS A 27 -46.26 -66.08 22.23
N VAL A 28 -45.88 -65.64 21.03
CA VAL A 28 -45.15 -64.40 20.83
C VAL A 28 -46.02 -63.31 21.42
N ASP A 29 -45.63 -62.79 22.58
CA ASP A 29 -46.35 -61.72 23.24
C ASP A 29 -46.14 -60.45 22.40
N PHE A 30 -47.17 -60.10 21.62
CA PHE A 30 -47.14 -58.95 20.73
C PHE A 30 -46.96 -57.64 21.52
N ASP A 31 -47.41 -57.59 22.78
CA ASP A 31 -47.18 -56.43 23.64
C ASP A 31 -45.71 -56.36 24.08
N ASP A 32 -45.06 -57.51 24.32
CA ASP A 32 -43.63 -57.56 24.61
C ASP A 32 -42.77 -57.14 23.42
N LEU A 33 -43.15 -57.57 22.22
CA LEU A 33 -42.48 -57.16 20.99
C LEU A 33 -42.65 -55.65 20.73
N HIS A 34 -43.81 -55.09 21.06
CA HIS A 34 -44.05 -53.65 20.95
C HIS A 34 -43.24 -52.85 21.99
N ARG A 35 -43.20 -53.30 23.26
CA ARG A 35 -42.36 -52.68 24.29
C ARG A 35 -40.88 -52.71 23.93
N LYS A 36 -40.36 -53.86 23.48
CA LYS A 36 -38.97 -54.00 23.03
C LYS A 36 -38.64 -53.10 21.85
N ARG A 37 -39.59 -52.90 20.92
CA ARG A 37 -39.42 -51.96 19.82
C ARG A 37 -39.33 -50.52 20.31
N LEU A 38 -40.26 -50.09 21.16
CA LEU A 38 -40.26 -48.74 21.74
C LEU A 38 -38.99 -48.48 22.54
N GLU A 39 -38.54 -49.43 23.35
CA GLU A 39 -37.32 -49.32 24.14
C GLU A 39 -36.06 -49.24 23.26
N LYS A 40 -35.99 -50.06 22.19
CA LYS A 40 -34.91 -49.97 21.21
C LYS A 40 -34.93 -48.61 20.50
N ASP A 41 -36.07 -48.17 19.99
CA ASP A 41 -36.18 -46.92 19.26
C ASP A 41 -35.85 -45.71 20.17
N TYR A 42 -36.24 -45.78 21.45
CA TYR A 42 -35.88 -44.79 22.46
C TYR A 42 -34.36 -44.75 22.71
N ASN A 43 -33.72 -45.91 22.91
CA ASN A 43 -32.27 -46.00 23.11
C ASN A 43 -31.46 -45.57 21.88
N ASP A 44 -31.92 -45.94 20.68
CA ASP A 44 -31.31 -45.54 19.41
C ASP A 44 -31.42 -44.02 19.22
N LEU A 45 -32.58 -43.44 19.53
CA LEU A 45 -32.79 -42.00 19.46
C LEU A 45 -31.88 -41.26 20.45
N GLN A 46 -31.80 -41.74 21.70
CA GLN A 46 -30.93 -41.13 22.72
C GLN A 46 -29.45 -41.22 22.33
N SER A 47 -29.02 -42.37 21.78
CA SER A 47 -27.65 -42.56 21.28
C SER A 47 -27.34 -41.65 20.09
N LEU A 48 -28.29 -41.48 19.15
CA LEU A 48 -28.13 -40.60 17.99
C LEU A 48 -28.04 -39.12 18.41
N ILE A 49 -28.85 -38.71 19.39
CA ILE A 49 -28.80 -37.38 19.98
C ILE A 49 -27.41 -37.15 20.60
N GLU A 50 -26.95 -38.03 21.49
CA GLU A 50 -25.64 -37.90 22.14
C GLU A 50 -24.49 -37.90 21.14
N LEU A 51 -24.53 -38.77 20.13
CA LEU A 51 -23.52 -38.82 19.07
C LEU A 51 -23.49 -37.50 18.27
N HIS A 52 -24.66 -36.94 17.92
CA HIS A 52 -24.71 -35.69 17.17
C HIS A 52 -24.14 -34.52 17.97
N PHE A 53 -24.57 -34.37 19.24
CA PHE A 53 -24.09 -33.28 20.09
C PHE A 53 -22.60 -33.42 20.40
N SER A 54 -22.13 -34.61 20.75
CA SER A 54 -20.71 -34.85 21.05
C SER A 54 -19.82 -34.68 19.81
N SER A 55 -20.27 -35.11 18.63
CA SER A 55 -19.54 -34.90 17.38
C SER A 55 -19.45 -33.42 17.03
N ARG A 56 -20.56 -32.68 17.12
CA ARG A 56 -20.60 -31.26 16.81
C ARG A 56 -19.76 -30.44 17.79
N GLN A 57 -19.84 -30.77 19.08
CA GLN A 57 -19.05 -30.11 20.12
C GLN A 57 -17.55 -30.28 19.86
N LYS A 58 -17.10 -31.51 19.56
CA LYS A 58 -15.68 -31.77 19.24
C LYS A 58 -15.23 -31.00 18.00
N GLU A 59 -16.03 -31.01 16.93
CA GLU A 59 -15.72 -30.25 15.71
C GLU A 59 -15.64 -28.74 15.98
N GLU A 60 -16.57 -28.20 16.77
CA GLU A 60 -16.58 -26.78 17.14
C GLU A 60 -15.36 -26.41 18.00
N GLU A 61 -14.99 -27.23 18.97
CA GLU A 61 -13.78 -27.04 19.77
C GLU A 61 -12.51 -27.07 18.92
N GLU A 62 -12.41 -27.99 17.95
CA GLU A 62 -11.30 -28.06 17.00
C GLU A 62 -11.23 -26.82 16.09
N LEU A 63 -12.38 -26.36 15.57
CA LEU A 63 -12.47 -25.16 14.76
C LEU A 63 -12.08 -23.91 15.54
N ILE A 64 -12.57 -23.77 16.78
CA ILE A 64 -12.21 -22.65 17.68
C ILE A 64 -10.72 -22.67 17.97
N SER A 65 -10.15 -23.84 18.31
CA SER A 65 -8.71 -24.01 18.56
C SER A 65 -7.87 -23.61 17.34
N LEU A 66 -8.26 -24.06 16.14
CA LEU A 66 -7.59 -23.70 14.89
C LEU A 66 -7.67 -22.20 14.61
N ARG A 67 -8.87 -21.61 14.76
CA ARG A 67 -9.12 -20.18 14.57
C ARG A 67 -8.28 -19.35 15.52
N ASN A 68 -8.22 -19.72 16.80
CA ASN A 68 -7.40 -19.04 17.80
C ASN A 68 -5.91 -19.12 17.44
N ARG A 69 -5.42 -20.28 17.00
CA ARG A 69 -4.02 -20.44 16.56
C ARG A 69 -3.68 -19.59 15.34
N ILE A 70 -4.63 -19.45 14.39
CA ILE A 70 -4.46 -18.56 13.22
C ILE A 70 -4.44 -17.10 13.67
N GLU A 71 -5.32 -16.71 14.59
CA GLU A 71 -5.39 -15.34 15.12
C GLU A 71 -4.11 -14.98 15.88
N SER A 72 -3.61 -15.85 16.76
CA SER A 72 -2.33 -15.65 17.45
C SER A 72 -1.18 -15.45 16.45
N ARG A 73 -1.07 -16.31 15.41
CA ARG A 73 -0.04 -16.14 14.36
C ARG A 73 -0.19 -14.84 13.55
N ARG A 74 -1.41 -14.32 13.39
CA ARG A 74 -1.64 -13.02 12.75
C ARG A 74 -1.21 -11.88 13.68
N ALA A 75 -1.55 -11.96 14.97
CA ALA A 75 -1.13 -11.00 15.98
C ALA A 75 0.41 -10.95 16.09
N ASP A 76 1.08 -12.10 16.15
CA ASP A 76 2.55 -12.18 16.21
C ASP A 76 3.21 -11.52 14.99
N ARG A 77 2.67 -11.75 13.79
CA ARG A 77 3.18 -11.10 12.57
C ARG A 77 2.94 -9.60 12.57
N ALA A 78 1.78 -9.15 13.05
CA ALA A 78 1.48 -7.73 13.19
C ALA A 78 2.42 -7.06 14.19
N GLU A 79 2.72 -7.73 15.31
CA GLU A 79 3.65 -7.23 16.31
C GLU A 79 5.09 -7.18 15.78
N GLN A 80 5.54 -8.22 15.09
CA GLN A 80 6.85 -8.20 14.42
C GLN A 80 6.97 -7.07 13.39
N GLN A 81 5.88 -6.73 12.69
CA GLN A 81 5.88 -5.59 11.78
C GLN A 81 5.92 -4.26 12.53
N ARG A 82 5.18 -4.12 13.63
CA ARG A 82 5.23 -2.94 14.50
C ARG A 82 6.64 -2.70 15.04
N VAL A 83 7.27 -3.73 15.62
CA VAL A 83 8.64 -3.65 16.17
C VAL A 83 9.64 -3.25 15.08
N ARG A 84 9.56 -3.85 13.88
CA ARG A 84 10.43 -3.46 12.76
C ARG A 84 10.20 -2.00 12.34
N ALA A 85 8.95 -1.56 12.26
CA ALA A 85 8.62 -0.19 11.90
C ALA A 85 9.08 0.82 12.97
N GLU A 86 8.98 0.48 14.24
CA GLU A 86 9.45 1.30 15.37
C GLU A 86 10.98 1.41 15.38
N GLN A 87 11.70 0.30 15.21
CA GLN A 87 13.16 0.30 15.11
C GLN A 87 13.66 1.11 13.92
N GLU A 88 12.99 1.03 12.77
CA GLU A 88 13.35 1.84 11.60
C GLU A 88 13.06 3.33 11.85
N ARG A 89 11.94 3.66 12.50
CA ARG A 89 11.62 5.03 12.89
C ARG A 89 12.64 5.58 13.88
N GLU A 90 13.07 4.80 14.87
CA GLU A 90 14.10 5.18 15.84
C GLU A 90 15.45 5.42 15.16
N ARG A 91 15.87 4.54 14.23
CA ARG A 91 17.10 4.74 13.44
C ARG A 91 17.05 6.03 12.64
N GLN A 92 15.93 6.30 11.97
CA GLN A 92 15.75 7.55 11.22
C GLN A 92 15.75 8.77 12.14
N ALA A 93 15.12 8.68 13.32
CA ALA A 93 15.11 9.74 14.31
C ALA A 93 16.53 10.03 14.83
N ARG A 94 17.32 9.00 15.17
CA ARG A 94 18.71 9.16 15.62
C ARG A 94 19.60 9.82 14.57
N VAL A 95 19.46 9.43 13.30
CA VAL A 95 20.21 10.06 12.20
C VAL A 95 19.77 11.51 11.99
N ALA A 96 18.48 11.80 12.12
CA ALA A 96 17.95 13.17 12.02
C ALA A 96 18.44 14.04 13.19
N GLU A 97 18.46 13.52 14.42
CA GLU A 97 18.95 14.19 15.61
C GLU A 97 20.47 14.43 15.54
N GLU A 98 21.26 13.44 15.13
CA GLU A 98 22.71 13.61 14.94
C GLU A 98 23.01 14.65 13.85
N ARG A 99 22.23 14.65 12.76
CA ARG A 99 22.33 15.70 11.74
C ARG A 99 21.94 17.06 12.31
N SER A 100 20.88 17.15 13.12
CA SER A 100 20.47 18.41 13.77
C SER A 100 21.56 18.93 14.69
N ARG A 101 22.15 18.07 15.52
CA ARG A 101 23.24 18.45 16.45
C ARG A 101 24.49 18.92 15.72
N ARG A 102 24.89 18.22 14.65
CA ARG A 102 26.02 18.66 13.79
C ARG A 102 25.73 20.00 13.11
N GLU A 103 24.48 20.25 12.73
CA GLU A 103 24.07 21.52 12.12
C GLU A 103 24.01 22.66 13.14
N GLU A 104 23.57 22.39 14.37
CA GLU A 104 23.57 23.35 15.48
C GLU A 104 25.00 23.70 15.92
N GLU A 105 25.90 22.72 16.05
CA GLU A 105 27.32 22.94 16.33
C GLU A 105 28.00 23.72 15.20
N ALA A 106 27.73 23.38 13.93
CA ALA A 106 28.26 24.11 12.77
C ALA A 106 27.67 25.54 12.65
N ALA A 107 26.41 25.74 13.05
CA ALA A 107 25.78 27.06 13.09
C ALA A 107 26.39 27.93 14.20
N LYS A 108 26.68 27.35 15.37
CA LYS A 108 27.34 28.03 16.48
C LYS A 108 28.79 28.41 16.12
N GLN A 109 29.56 27.50 15.53
CA GLN A 109 30.92 27.81 15.06
C GLN A 109 30.93 28.88 13.97
N ARG A 110 29.99 28.84 13.02
CA ARG A 110 29.83 29.91 12.02
C ARG A 110 29.45 31.25 12.65
N ALA A 111 28.59 31.26 13.67
CA ALA A 111 28.23 32.47 14.38
C ALA A 111 29.42 33.05 15.17
N GLU A 112 30.24 32.21 15.80
CA GLU A 112 31.46 32.63 16.51
C GLU A 112 32.56 33.11 15.54
N GLU A 113 32.73 32.45 14.39
CA GLU A 113 33.62 32.93 13.32
C GLU A 113 33.14 34.23 12.69
N ASP A 114 31.83 34.40 12.45
CA ASP A 114 31.28 35.66 11.93
C ASP A 114 31.34 36.78 12.97
N ALA A 115 31.22 36.48 14.27
CA ALA A 115 31.45 37.45 15.33
C ALA A 115 32.93 37.87 15.40
N LYS A 116 33.86 36.92 15.33
CA LYS A 116 35.31 37.21 15.24
C LYS A 116 35.66 37.98 13.97
N LYS A 117 35.10 37.59 12.81
CA LYS A 117 35.26 38.31 11.54
C LYS A 117 34.64 39.69 11.59
N LYS A 118 33.48 39.91 12.22
CA LYS A 118 32.90 41.25 12.42
C LYS A 118 33.75 42.13 13.34
N MET A 119 34.38 41.56 14.37
CA MET A 119 35.34 42.27 15.22
C MET A 119 36.60 42.68 14.43
N ILE A 120 37.05 41.85 13.49
CA ILE A 120 38.20 42.13 12.62
C ILE A 120 37.83 43.05 11.43
N PHE A 121 36.61 42.96 10.92
CA PHE A 121 36.10 43.65 9.73
C PHE A 121 35.40 44.99 10.05
N SER A 122 35.41 45.42 11.31
CA SER A 122 34.97 46.78 11.71
C SER A 122 35.80 47.88 11.01
N ASN A 123 36.91 47.55 10.34
CA ASN A 123 37.62 48.47 9.48
C ASN A 123 37.25 48.29 7.99
N LYS A 124 36.33 49.16 7.56
CA LYS A 124 36.10 49.66 6.18
C LYS A 124 35.60 48.68 5.10
N SER A 125 34.36 48.95 4.68
CA SER A 125 33.88 48.89 3.29
C SER A 125 33.66 47.50 2.67
N PHE A 126 32.54 46.83 3.03
CA PHE A 126 32.04 45.68 2.29
C PHE A 126 30.51 45.54 2.38
N GLY A 127 29.80 46.52 1.82
CA GLY A 127 28.34 46.62 1.91
C GLY A 127 27.53 45.66 1.02
N GLY A 128 28.15 44.80 0.20
CA GLY A 128 27.42 43.98 -0.80
C GLY A 128 27.21 42.50 -0.42
N TYR A 129 28.09 41.93 0.40
CA TYR A 129 28.11 40.48 0.64
C TYR A 129 27.28 40.07 1.86
N LEU A 130 27.23 40.91 2.90
CA LEU A 130 26.49 40.60 4.14
C LEU A 130 24.97 40.47 3.92
N GLN A 131 24.40 41.16 2.93
CA GLN A 131 22.95 41.15 2.67
C GLN A 131 22.44 39.79 2.15
N LYS A 132 23.34 38.95 1.60
CA LYS A 132 23.01 37.58 1.15
C LYS A 132 23.19 36.52 2.25
N VAL A 133 23.93 36.84 3.31
CA VAL A 133 24.24 35.90 4.40
C VAL A 133 23.13 35.90 5.46
N ASP A 134 22.52 37.06 5.72
CA ASP A 134 21.51 37.19 6.79
C ASP A 134 20.11 36.66 6.42
N GLN A 135 19.81 36.48 5.11
CA GLN A 135 18.53 35.87 4.67
C GLN A 135 18.50 34.33 4.74
N LYS A 136 19.54 33.68 5.27
CA LYS A 136 19.64 32.21 5.41
C LYS A 136 19.36 31.69 6.84
N LYS A 137 18.68 32.45 7.70
CA LYS A 137 18.10 31.89 8.95
C LYS A 137 16.75 31.24 8.66
N GLY A 138 16.84 29.97 8.29
CA GLY A 138 15.74 29.12 7.86
C GLY A 138 16.21 28.35 6.64
N LYS A 139 16.39 27.03 6.77
CA LYS A 139 16.69 26.14 5.65
C LYS A 139 15.52 26.16 4.67
N LYS A 140 15.47 27.17 3.81
CA LYS A 140 14.64 27.15 2.61
C LYS A 140 15.10 25.92 1.84
N LEU A 141 14.18 24.99 1.61
CA LEU A 141 14.46 23.81 0.80
C LEU A 141 15.02 24.32 -0.53
N THR A 142 16.08 23.69 -0.99
CA THR A 142 16.61 24.01 -2.32
C THR A 142 15.52 23.72 -3.35
N ALA A 143 15.50 24.44 -4.48
CA ALA A 143 14.54 24.18 -5.56
C ALA A 143 14.54 22.70 -6.00
N ARG A 144 15.68 21.99 -5.83
CA ARG A 144 15.80 20.56 -6.07
C ARG A 144 15.02 19.73 -5.04
N GLU A 145 15.10 20.08 -3.76
CA GLU A 145 14.37 19.40 -2.69
C GLU A 145 12.88 19.68 -2.76
N GLU A 146 12.48 20.92 -3.06
CA GLU A 146 11.07 21.27 -3.29
C GLU A 146 10.48 20.49 -4.46
N LYS A 147 11.19 20.43 -5.59
CA LYS A 147 10.80 19.60 -6.75
C LYS A 147 10.68 18.12 -6.35
N LYS A 148 11.66 17.58 -5.62
CA LYS A 148 11.64 16.17 -5.20
C LYS A 148 10.45 15.90 -4.27
N LYS A 149 10.21 16.78 -3.30
CA LYS A 149 9.08 16.68 -2.38
C LYS A 149 7.75 16.69 -3.13
N ALA A 150 7.52 17.67 -4.00
CA ALA A 150 6.30 17.77 -4.80
C ALA A 150 6.09 16.56 -5.73
N LEU A 151 7.16 16.01 -6.32
CA LEU A 151 7.05 14.80 -7.15
C LEU A 151 6.75 13.54 -6.33
N MET A 152 7.31 13.42 -5.13
CA MET A 152 6.98 12.30 -4.24
C MET A 152 5.54 12.36 -3.76
N GLU A 153 5.03 13.55 -3.43
CA GLU A 153 3.64 13.77 -3.03
C GLU A 153 2.64 13.41 -4.14
N ARG A 154 2.99 13.72 -5.40
CA ARG A 154 2.17 13.35 -6.57
C ARG A 154 2.23 11.87 -6.92
N ARG A 155 3.27 11.15 -6.50
CA ARG A 155 3.47 9.74 -6.84
C ARG A 155 2.64 8.85 -5.91
N LYS A 156 1.53 8.34 -6.42
CA LYS A 156 0.73 7.33 -5.72
C LYS A 156 1.39 5.95 -5.87
N PRO A 157 1.60 5.19 -4.78
CA PRO A 157 2.12 3.83 -4.87
C PRO A 157 1.12 2.95 -5.64
N LEU A 158 1.64 2.08 -6.50
CA LEU A 158 0.83 1.16 -7.29
C LEU A 158 0.74 -0.17 -6.55
N ASN A 159 -0.46 -0.54 -6.10
CA ASN A 159 -0.73 -1.83 -5.46
C ASN A 159 -1.66 -2.65 -6.37
N ILE A 160 -1.10 -3.64 -7.06
CA ILE A 160 -1.81 -4.42 -8.09
C ILE A 160 -1.77 -5.94 -7.87
N ASP A 161 -0.97 -6.42 -6.91
CA ASP A 161 -0.65 -7.85 -6.75
C ASP A 161 -1.86 -8.72 -6.35
N HIS A 162 -2.94 -8.09 -5.91
CA HIS A 162 -4.16 -8.74 -5.42
C HIS A 162 -5.38 -8.44 -6.29
N LEU A 163 -5.19 -7.81 -7.46
CA LEU A 163 -6.28 -7.46 -8.37
C LEU A 163 -6.58 -8.59 -9.36
N ASN A 164 -7.85 -8.75 -9.71
CA ASN A 164 -8.29 -9.65 -10.78
C ASN A 164 -8.14 -9.00 -12.16
N GLN A 165 -8.31 -9.78 -13.24
CA GLN A 165 -8.10 -9.32 -14.62
C GLN A 165 -8.92 -8.08 -14.97
N ASP A 166 -10.21 -8.05 -14.64
CA ASP A 166 -11.09 -6.93 -14.97
C ASP A 166 -10.66 -5.65 -14.26
N LYS A 167 -10.32 -5.72 -12.95
CA LYS A 167 -9.81 -4.56 -12.20
C LYS A 167 -8.43 -4.11 -12.68
N LEU A 168 -7.60 -5.01 -13.20
CA LEU A 168 -6.32 -4.63 -13.81
C LEU A 168 -6.54 -3.83 -15.10
N LEU A 169 -7.55 -4.18 -15.91
CA LEU A 169 -7.91 -3.41 -17.11
C LEU A 169 -8.41 -2.02 -16.77
N GLU A 170 -9.30 -1.89 -15.78
CA GLU A 170 -9.75 -0.60 -15.26
C GLU A 170 -8.57 0.24 -14.76
N LYS A 171 -7.67 -0.35 -13.97
CA LYS A 171 -6.48 0.32 -13.46
C LYS A 171 -5.54 0.80 -14.56
N ALA A 172 -5.38 0.00 -15.62
CA ALA A 172 -4.59 0.39 -16.77
C ALA A 172 -5.20 1.59 -17.52
N GLN A 173 -6.52 1.61 -17.69
CA GLN A 173 -7.23 2.75 -18.30
C GLN A 173 -7.10 4.02 -17.45
N GLU A 174 -7.25 3.93 -16.12
CA GLU A 174 -7.05 5.07 -15.21
C GLU A 174 -5.62 5.64 -15.32
N LEU A 175 -4.60 4.78 -15.31
CA LEU A 175 -3.21 5.19 -15.43
C LEU A 175 -2.92 5.83 -16.79
N TRP A 176 -3.52 5.31 -17.86
CA TRP A 176 -3.40 5.87 -19.20
C TRP A 176 -4.04 7.26 -19.29
N GLN A 177 -5.25 7.43 -18.75
CA GLN A 177 -5.93 8.74 -18.70
C GLN A 177 -5.10 9.75 -17.89
N TRP A 178 -4.55 9.32 -16.76
CA TRP A 178 -3.66 10.16 -15.94
C TRP A 178 -2.40 10.60 -16.71
N LEU A 179 -1.76 9.67 -17.44
CA LEU A 179 -0.61 10.00 -18.27
C LEU A 179 -0.97 10.98 -19.39
N TYR A 180 -2.11 10.76 -20.05
CA TYR A 180 -2.60 11.63 -21.11
C TYR A 180 -2.84 13.06 -20.60
N GLN A 181 -3.49 13.20 -19.44
CA GLN A 181 -3.70 14.49 -18.79
C GLN A 181 -2.37 15.22 -18.51
N LEU A 182 -1.38 14.52 -17.94
CA LEU A 182 -0.05 15.09 -17.70
C LEU A 182 0.66 15.53 -18.99
N HIS A 183 0.49 14.78 -20.08
CA HIS A 183 1.02 15.16 -21.39
C HIS A 183 0.34 16.42 -21.95
N SER A 184 -0.98 16.52 -21.83
CA SER A 184 -1.74 17.71 -22.24
C SER A 184 -1.28 18.95 -21.47
N GLU A 185 -1.21 18.86 -20.14
CA GLU A 185 -0.77 19.99 -19.29
C GLU A 185 0.67 20.43 -19.62
N LYS A 186 1.56 19.46 -19.87
CA LYS A 186 2.94 19.76 -20.29
C LYS A 186 2.97 20.51 -21.61
N PHE A 187 2.12 20.14 -22.56
CA PHE A 187 2.02 20.81 -23.86
C PHE A 187 1.55 22.26 -23.69
N ASP A 188 0.46 22.48 -22.93
CA ASP A 188 -0.08 23.82 -22.69
C ASP A 188 0.93 24.75 -22.02
N VAL A 189 1.67 24.24 -21.02
CA VAL A 189 2.74 24.99 -20.35
C VAL A 189 3.89 25.31 -21.32
N ALA A 190 4.24 24.38 -22.22
CA ALA A 190 5.28 24.62 -23.21
C ALA A 190 4.89 25.70 -24.22
N GLU A 191 3.64 25.69 -24.70
CA GLU A 191 3.12 26.73 -25.61
C GLU A 191 3.03 28.10 -24.90
N LYS A 192 2.56 28.11 -23.66
CA LYS A 192 2.56 29.32 -22.83
C LYS A 192 3.96 29.90 -22.65
N LEU A 193 4.96 29.05 -22.39
CA LEU A 193 6.35 29.47 -22.26
C LEU A 193 6.90 30.07 -23.56
N LYS A 194 6.57 29.48 -24.73
CA LYS A 194 6.96 30.04 -26.03
C LYS A 194 6.37 31.45 -26.23
N LYS A 195 5.08 31.63 -25.95
CA LYS A 195 4.41 32.94 -26.02
C LYS A 195 5.05 33.96 -25.08
N GLN A 196 5.29 33.58 -23.82
CA GLN A 196 5.92 34.45 -22.83
C GLN A 196 7.35 34.87 -23.25
N LYS A 197 8.14 33.96 -23.86
CA LYS A 197 9.47 34.31 -24.38
C LYS A 197 9.39 35.39 -25.46
N TYR A 198 8.42 35.29 -26.38
CA TYR A 198 8.18 36.30 -27.40
C TYR A 198 7.75 37.64 -26.79
N GLU A 199 6.80 37.62 -25.86
CA GLU A 199 6.34 38.83 -25.15
C GLU A 199 7.48 39.54 -24.41
N ILE A 200 8.34 38.78 -23.72
CA ILE A 200 9.53 39.31 -23.05
C ILE A 200 10.48 39.98 -24.06
N HIS A 201 10.68 39.37 -25.23
CA HIS A 201 11.53 39.95 -26.27
C HIS A 201 10.96 41.29 -26.76
N VAL A 202 9.67 41.34 -27.08
CA VAL A 202 8.99 42.58 -27.52
C VAL A 202 9.04 43.65 -26.43
N LEU A 203 8.78 43.29 -25.17
CA LEU A 203 8.84 44.22 -24.04
C LEU A 203 10.24 44.79 -23.84
N ARG A 204 11.29 43.98 -23.99
CA ARG A 204 12.69 44.45 -23.93
C ARG A 204 12.99 45.47 -25.02
N ASN A 205 12.52 45.23 -26.25
CA ASN A 205 12.71 46.18 -27.35
C ASN A 205 11.98 47.50 -27.06
N ARG A 206 10.71 47.43 -26.65
CA ARG A 206 9.92 48.62 -26.26
C ARG A 206 10.61 49.44 -25.16
N VAL A 207 11.12 48.78 -24.12
CA VAL A 207 11.88 49.47 -23.06
C VAL A 207 13.13 50.15 -23.61
N SER A 208 13.87 49.49 -24.51
CA SER A 208 15.04 50.09 -25.16
C SER A 208 14.67 51.33 -25.97
N ASP A 209 13.62 51.26 -26.77
CA ASP A 209 13.15 52.36 -27.61
C ASP A 209 12.75 53.57 -26.77
N HIS A 210 11.93 53.35 -25.73
CA HIS A 210 11.54 54.43 -24.80
C HIS A 210 12.74 55.02 -24.02
N GLN A 211 13.79 54.23 -23.75
CA GLN A 211 15.02 54.74 -23.13
C GLN A 211 15.94 55.49 -24.10
N ARG A 212 15.94 55.15 -25.39
CA ARG A 212 16.77 55.85 -26.40
C ARG A 212 16.36 57.31 -26.54
N PHE A 213 15.06 57.60 -26.56
CA PHE A 213 14.56 58.97 -26.69
C PHE A 213 14.67 59.81 -25.40
N SER A 214 14.71 59.17 -24.22
CA SER A 214 14.89 59.91 -22.95
C SER A 214 16.32 60.39 -22.72
N LYS A 215 17.32 59.73 -23.31
CA LYS A 215 18.74 60.12 -23.23
C LYS A 215 19.11 61.25 -24.20
N THR A 216 18.54 61.28 -25.40
CA THR A 216 18.81 62.35 -26.39
C THR A 216 18.21 63.69 -25.99
N LEU A 217 17.05 63.71 -25.31
CA LEU A 217 16.43 64.94 -24.80
C LEU A 217 17.19 65.60 -23.62
N LYS A 218 18.03 64.85 -22.89
CA LYS A 218 18.91 65.42 -21.85
C LYS A 218 20.18 66.05 -22.42
N SER A 219 20.66 65.60 -23.58
CA SER A 219 21.86 66.17 -24.21
C SER A 219 21.59 67.46 -24.99
N SER A 220 20.35 67.72 -25.41
CA SER A 220 20.01 68.90 -26.24
C SER A 220 19.54 70.12 -25.46
N ARG A 221 19.31 70.01 -24.15
CA ARG A 221 18.84 71.13 -23.29
C ARG A 221 19.96 71.95 -22.64
N GLY A 222 21.23 71.70 -22.95
CA GLY A 222 22.38 72.36 -22.31
C GLY A 222 23.11 73.45 -23.12
N ALA A 223 22.67 73.79 -24.34
CA ALA A 223 23.47 74.62 -25.25
C ALA A 223 22.69 75.80 -25.88
N LYS A 224 22.35 76.84 -25.10
CA LYS A 224 22.10 78.25 -25.51
C LYS A 224 22.20 79.11 -24.24
N SER A 225 22.89 80.25 -24.10
CA SER A 225 23.67 81.14 -24.98
C SER A 225 24.37 82.16 -24.06
N LYS A 226 25.68 82.40 -24.22
CA LYS A 226 26.41 83.53 -23.59
C LYS A 226 26.21 84.77 -24.49
N PRO A 227 25.76 85.94 -23.99
CA PRO A 227 25.73 87.15 -24.80
C PRO A 227 27.15 87.74 -24.84
N GLY A 228 27.82 87.55 -25.98
CA GLY A 228 29.12 88.18 -26.28
C GLY A 228 28.90 89.58 -26.82
N SER A 229 29.43 90.55 -26.08
CA SER A 229 29.61 91.95 -26.44
C SER A 229 30.17 92.14 -27.85
N ARG A 230 29.61 93.08 -28.62
CA ARG A 230 30.25 93.68 -29.79
C ARG A 230 30.01 95.20 -29.81
N LYS A 231 31.13 95.90 -29.69
CA LYS A 231 31.49 97.27 -30.09
C LYS A 231 30.67 98.43 -29.53
#